data_AF-A0A3M2W9X4-F1
#
_entry.id   AF-A0A3M2W9X4-F1
#
_cell.length_a   1.000
_cell.length_b   1.000
_cell.length_c   1.000
_cell.angle_alpha   90.00
_cell.angle_beta   90.00
_cell.angle_gamma   90.00
#
_symmetry.space_group_name_H-M   'P 1'
#
loop_
_entity.id
_entity.type
_entity.pdbx_description
1 polymer ?
#
loop_
_entity_poly.entity_id
_entity_poly.type
_entity_poly.pdbx_seq_one_letter_code
_entity_poly.pdbx_strand_id
1 'polypeptide(L)'
;AGSRMPIAIAHGEGHAEFRNDDALLEADVSGTVALRFVDNHGKVTESYPANPNGSPRGIGGMTTLDGRVTIMMPHPERVFRAVQNSWRPEDWNEDAAWMRMFRNARAWVN
;
A
#
# COMPACT_ATOMS: atom_id res chain seq x y z
N ALA A 1 -10.25 6.57 -9.43
CA ALA A 1 -9.35 5.65 -10.16
C ALA A 1 -7.96 5.78 -9.56
N GLY A 2 -7.22 4.68 -9.39
CA GLY A 2 -5.87 4.65 -8.80
C GLY A 2 -5.11 3.43 -9.30
N SER A 3 -3.79 3.45 -9.23
CA SER A 3 -2.95 2.34 -9.70
C SER A 3 -3.14 1.09 -8.85
N ARG A 4 -3.04 -0.10 -9.48
CA ARG A 4 -3.14 -1.40 -8.83
C ARG A 4 -1.98 -2.26 -9.27
N MET A 5 -1.24 -2.83 -8.32
CA MET A 5 -0.03 -3.61 -8.57
C MET A 5 0.26 -4.48 -7.33
N PRO A 6 0.88 -5.65 -7.50
CA PRO A 6 1.33 -6.46 -6.38
C PRO A 6 2.46 -5.75 -5.62
N ILE A 7 2.65 -6.13 -4.35
CA ILE A 7 3.75 -5.67 -3.50
C ILE A 7 4.16 -6.79 -2.55
N ALA A 8 5.43 -6.82 -2.14
CA ALA A 8 5.90 -7.79 -1.16
C ALA A 8 5.29 -7.52 0.22
N ILE A 9 4.78 -8.59 0.85
CA ILE A 9 4.23 -8.62 2.21
C ILE A 9 5.06 -9.60 3.03
N ALA A 10 5.54 -9.18 4.20
CA ALA A 10 6.37 -10.02 5.07
C ALA A 10 6.30 -9.54 6.54
N HIS A 11 5.16 -9.72 7.20
CA HIS A 11 4.96 -9.32 8.60
C HIS A 11 4.04 -10.29 9.35
N GLY A 12 4.21 -10.37 10.68
CA GLY A 12 3.31 -11.10 11.59
C GLY A 12 2.29 -10.21 12.31
N GLU A 13 2.59 -8.91 12.44
CA GLU A 13 1.84 -7.95 13.27
C GLU A 13 1.40 -6.72 12.44
N GLY A 14 0.90 -6.94 11.23
CA GLY A 14 0.52 -5.86 10.31
C GLY A 14 -0.95 -5.44 10.36
N HIS A 15 -1.75 -6.01 11.28
CA HIS A 15 -3.17 -5.70 11.41
C HIS A 15 -3.36 -4.26 11.92
N ALA A 16 -4.04 -3.41 11.15
CA ALA A 16 -4.38 -2.06 11.58
C ALA A 16 -5.50 -2.10 12.62
N GLU A 17 -5.18 -1.73 13.86
CA GLU A 17 -6.15 -1.65 14.96
C GLU A 17 -6.53 -0.19 15.22
N PHE A 18 -7.83 0.07 15.32
CA PHE A 18 -8.38 1.38 15.67
C PHE A 18 -9.08 1.28 17.01
N ARG A 19 -9.06 2.37 17.80
CA ARG A 19 -9.65 2.40 19.13
C ARG A 19 -11.11 1.96 19.16
N ASN A 20 -11.87 2.34 18.13
CA ASN A 20 -13.28 2.05 17.94
C ASN A 20 -13.70 2.36 16.49
N ASP A 21 -14.96 2.10 16.16
CA ASP A 21 -15.52 2.32 14.83
C ASP A 21 -15.52 3.80 14.41
N ASP A 22 -15.67 4.74 15.35
CA ASP A 22 -15.60 6.17 15.07
C ASP A 22 -14.19 6.59 14.62
N ALA A 23 -13.15 6.10 15.32
CA ALA A 23 -11.76 6.36 14.96
C ALA A 23 -11.39 5.74 13.60
N LEU A 24 -11.92 4.54 13.30
CA LEU A 24 -11.79 3.93 11.98
C LEU A 24 -12.48 4.78 10.91
N LEU A 25 -13.71 5.24 11.15
CA LEU A 25 -14.45 6.07 10.21
C LEU A 25 -13.73 7.40 9.96
N GLU A 26 -13.26 8.07 11.02
CA GLU A 26 -12.50 9.32 10.94
C GLU A 26 -11.25 9.13 10.08
N ALA A 27 -10.46 8.07 10.33
CA ALA A 27 -9.27 7.76 9.55
C ALA A 27 -9.58 7.43 8.08
N ASP A 28 -10.73 6.79 7.81
CA ASP A 28 -11.14 6.38 6.47
C ASP A 28 -11.56 7.57 5.60
N VAL A 29 -12.22 8.58 6.20
CA VAL A 29 -12.74 9.77 5.51
C VAL A 29 -11.80 10.98 5.56
N SER A 30 -10.75 10.95 6.39
CA SER A 30 -9.77 12.04 6.54
C SER A 30 -8.96 12.34 5.27
N GLY A 31 -8.95 11.41 4.30
CA GLY A 31 -8.06 11.46 3.14
C GLY A 31 -6.63 10.99 3.43
N THR A 32 -6.35 10.44 4.62
CA THR A 32 -5.00 9.99 5.00
C THR A 32 -4.71 8.52 4.68
N VAL A 33 -5.67 7.74 4.19
CA VAL A 33 -5.43 6.36 3.75
C VAL A 33 -4.69 6.36 2.42
N ALA A 34 -3.43 5.94 2.45
CA ALA A 34 -2.54 5.96 1.28
C ALA A 34 -2.58 4.67 0.45
N LEU A 35 -2.86 3.53 1.09
CA LEU A 35 -2.88 2.21 0.45
C LEU A 35 -4.01 1.34 0.98
N ARG A 36 -4.61 0.56 0.07
CA ARG A 36 -5.58 -0.48 0.41
C ARG A 36 -5.27 -1.80 -0.28
N PHE A 37 -5.47 -2.89 0.46
CA PHE A 37 -5.57 -4.23 -0.10
C PHE A 37 -6.85 -4.36 -0.91
N VAL A 38 -6.72 -4.95 -2.09
CA VAL A 38 -7.82 -5.24 -3.00
C VAL A 38 -7.72 -6.70 -3.43
N ASP A 39 -8.87 -7.31 -3.72
CA ASP A 39 -8.89 -8.61 -4.39
C ASP A 39 -8.45 -8.50 -5.86
N ASN A 40 -8.35 -9.64 -6.54
CA ASN A 40 -7.95 -9.70 -7.94
C ASN A 40 -9.01 -9.11 -8.90
N HIS A 41 -10.22 -8.79 -8.41
CA HIS A 41 -11.24 -8.04 -9.16
C HIS A 41 -11.12 -6.53 -8.91
N GLY A 42 -10.18 -6.12 -8.07
CA GLY A 42 -9.89 -4.73 -7.74
C GLY A 42 -10.88 -4.12 -6.74
N LYS A 43 -11.61 -4.94 -5.99
CA LYS A 43 -12.49 -4.51 -4.90
C LYS A 43 -11.69 -4.50 -3.59
N VAL A 44 -11.83 -3.43 -2.81
CA VAL A 44 -11.27 -3.36 -1.44
C VAL A 44 -11.80 -4.54 -0.64
N THR A 45 -10.91 -5.20 0.11
CA THR A 45 -11.25 -6.45 0.78
C THR A 45 -10.61 -6.56 2.16
N GLU A 46 -11.31 -7.30 3.03
CA GLU A 46 -10.83 -7.78 4.33
C GLU A 46 -10.61 -9.30 4.32
N SER A 47 -10.93 -9.96 3.20
CA SER A 47 -10.84 -11.41 3.08
C SER A 47 -9.40 -11.87 2.88
N TYR A 48 -8.99 -12.83 3.72
CA TYR A 48 -7.72 -13.54 3.56
C TYR A 48 -7.74 -14.46 2.31
N PRO A 49 -6.63 -14.60 1.56
CA PRO A 49 -5.32 -13.94 1.74
C PRO A 49 -5.17 -12.61 0.99
N ALA A 50 -6.19 -12.16 0.24
CA ALA A 50 -6.12 -10.92 -0.54
C ALA A 50 -5.85 -9.69 0.35
N ASN A 51 -6.43 -9.68 1.55
CA ASN A 51 -5.95 -8.91 2.68
C ASN A 51 -5.21 -9.86 3.63
N PRO A 52 -3.88 -9.78 3.73
CA PRO A 52 -3.07 -10.79 4.40
C PRO A 52 -3.12 -10.69 5.93
N ASN A 53 -3.54 -9.55 6.48
CA ASN A 53 -3.50 -9.27 7.92
C ASN A 53 -4.87 -8.88 8.50
N GLY A 54 -5.93 -8.90 7.69
CA GLY A 54 -7.29 -8.61 8.11
C GLY A 54 -7.55 -7.13 8.45
N SER A 55 -6.67 -6.21 8.06
CA SER A 55 -6.86 -4.78 8.38
C SER A 55 -8.20 -4.27 7.87
N PRO A 56 -8.98 -3.53 8.68
CA PRO A 56 -10.31 -3.07 8.32
C PRO A 56 -10.26 -2.14 7.11
N ARG A 57 -11.29 -2.21 6.26
CA ARG A 57 -11.40 -1.48 4.98
C ARG A 57 -10.17 -1.63 4.08
N GLY A 58 -9.42 -2.73 4.24
CA GLY A 58 -8.20 -3.02 3.51
C GLY A 58 -7.02 -2.10 3.83
N ILE A 59 -7.05 -1.29 4.89
CA ILE A 59 -6.03 -0.25 5.13
C ILE A 59 -4.65 -0.89 5.32
N GLY A 60 -3.69 -0.54 4.44
CA GLY A 60 -2.32 -1.07 4.47
C GLY A 60 -1.22 -0.01 4.61
N GLY A 61 -1.60 1.28 4.59
CA GLY A 61 -0.69 2.41 4.75
C GLY A 61 -1.43 3.73 4.90
N MET A 62 -0.81 4.66 5.62
CA MET A 62 -1.37 5.98 5.97
C MET A 62 -0.33 7.08 5.78
N THR A 63 -0.81 8.31 5.66
CA THR A 63 0.03 9.52 5.55
C THR A 63 -0.42 10.61 6.50
N THR A 64 0.40 11.63 6.73
CA THR A 64 -0.01 12.84 7.45
C THR A 64 -0.90 13.73 6.58
N LEU A 65 -1.69 14.62 7.19
CA LEU A 65 -2.56 15.55 6.44
C LEU A 65 -1.80 16.43 5.44
N ASP A 66 -0.53 16.73 5.73
CA ASP A 66 0.36 17.49 4.84
C ASP A 66 1.17 16.60 3.87
N GLY A 67 0.97 15.28 3.92
CA GLY A 67 1.59 14.29 3.02
C GLY A 67 3.09 14.06 3.19
N ARG A 68 3.75 14.75 4.13
CA ARG A 68 5.23 14.68 4.26
C ARG A 68 5.73 13.37 4.86
N VAL A 69 4.90 12.68 5.64
CA VAL A 69 5.25 11.39 6.26
C VAL A 69 4.22 10.36 5.86
N THR A 70 4.67 9.29 5.22
CA THR A 70 3.84 8.15 4.83
C THR A 70 4.42 6.87 5.43
N ILE A 71 3.58 6.07 6.08
CA ILE A 71 3.91 4.76 6.63
C ILE A 71 3.11 3.67 5.91
N MET A 72 3.72 2.51 5.73
CA MET A 72 3.06 1.37 5.13
C MET A 72 3.69 0.07 5.62
N MET A 73 2.87 -0.98 5.72
CA MET A 73 3.31 -2.33 6.10
C MET A 73 3.90 -3.16 4.94
N PRO A 74 3.49 -2.97 3.67
CA PRO A 74 4.15 -3.57 2.52
C PRO A 74 5.58 -3.06 2.31
N HIS A 75 6.38 -3.82 1.55
CA HIS A 75 7.80 -3.54 1.29
C HIS A 75 8.07 -3.11 -0.16
N PRO A 76 7.84 -1.83 -0.53
CA PRO A 76 8.10 -1.33 -1.88
C PRO A 76 9.59 -1.42 -2.27
N GLU A 77 10.49 -1.35 -1.29
CA GLU A 77 11.95 -1.47 -1.46
C GLU A 77 12.42 -2.89 -1.76
N ARG A 78 11.58 -3.90 -1.56
CA ARG A 78 11.88 -5.28 -1.96
C ARG A 78 11.48 -5.60 -3.39
N VAL A 79 10.68 -4.73 -4.01
CA VAL A 79 10.08 -4.96 -5.34
C VAL A 79 10.19 -3.75 -6.26
N PHE A 80 11.18 -2.87 -6.04
CA PHE A 80 11.39 -1.71 -6.91
C PHE A 80 12.01 -2.06 -8.26
N ARG A 81 12.72 -3.19 -8.36
CA ARG A 81 13.19 -3.74 -9.64
C ARG A 81 12.17 -4.73 -10.17
N ALA A 82 11.92 -4.71 -11.47
CA ALA A 82 11.00 -5.65 -12.10
C ALA A 82 11.40 -7.10 -11.82
N VAL A 83 12.71 -7.41 -11.88
CA VAL A 83 13.26 -8.76 -11.62
C VAL A 83 12.94 -9.31 -10.22
N GLN A 84 12.68 -8.45 -9.23
CA GLN A 84 12.37 -8.85 -7.85
C GLN A 84 10.88 -9.15 -7.61
N ASN A 85 10.02 -8.88 -8.59
CA ASN A 85 8.58 -9.16 -8.47
C ASN A 85 8.33 -10.64 -8.81
N SER A 86 7.66 -11.37 -7.91
CA SER A 86 7.34 -12.81 -8.08
C SER A 86 6.49 -13.08 -9.33
N TRP A 87 5.61 -12.13 -9.64
CA TRP A 87 4.90 -12.03 -10.91
C TRP A 87 4.93 -10.57 -11.36
N ARG A 88 5.08 -10.35 -12.67
CA ARG A 88 4.99 -9.02 -13.29
C ARG A 88 4.48 -9.13 -14.73
N PRO A 89 3.90 -8.06 -15.27
CA PRO A 89 3.72 -7.91 -16.72
C PRO A 89 5.05 -8.05 -17.48
N GLU A 90 5.00 -8.62 -18.68
CA GLU A 90 6.20 -8.88 -19.51
C GLU A 90 6.88 -7.60 -20.04
N ASP A 91 6.13 -6.50 -20.13
CA ASP A 91 6.61 -5.21 -20.64
C ASP A 91 7.41 -4.40 -19.59
N TRP A 92 7.51 -4.89 -18.35
CA TRP A 92 8.34 -4.27 -17.32
C TRP A 92 9.81 -4.63 -17.52
N ASN A 93 10.63 -3.58 -17.73
CA ASN A 93 12.07 -3.69 -17.93
C ASN A 93 12.86 -3.69 -16.60
N GLU A 94 13.62 -2.63 -16.27
CA GLU A 94 14.43 -2.58 -15.04
C GLU A 94 13.58 -2.14 -13.83
N ASP A 95 12.82 -1.06 -13.97
CA ASP A 95 12.01 -0.49 -12.89
C ASP A 95 10.63 -1.16 -12.81
N ALA A 96 10.23 -1.53 -11.59
CA ALA A 96 8.86 -1.82 -11.26
C ALA A 96 8.11 -0.54 -10.84
N ALA A 97 6.79 -0.64 -10.76
CA ALA A 97 5.94 0.50 -10.43
C ALA A 97 6.28 1.20 -9.10
N TRP A 98 6.76 0.45 -8.09
CA TRP A 98 7.15 0.99 -6.78
C TRP A 98 8.39 1.89 -6.81
N MET A 99 9.21 1.85 -7.87
CA MET A 99 10.31 2.81 -8.08
C MET A 99 9.80 4.27 -8.04
N ARG A 100 8.56 4.51 -8.49
CA ARG A 100 7.98 5.86 -8.52
C ARG A 100 7.91 6.50 -7.13
N MET A 101 7.69 5.72 -6.07
CA MET A 101 7.61 6.23 -4.71
C MET A 101 8.92 6.93 -4.29
N PHE A 102 10.07 6.30 -4.57
CA PHE A 102 11.39 6.86 -4.25
C PHE A 102 11.75 8.05 -5.14
N ARG A 103 11.36 8.00 -6.43
CA ARG A 103 11.54 9.14 -7.35
C ARG A 103 10.74 10.37 -6.90
N ASN A 104 9.52 10.19 -6.40
CA ASN A 104 8.70 11.28 -5.88
C ASN A 104 9.38 11.97 -4.69
N ALA A 105 9.94 11.20 -3.75
CA ALA A 105 10.68 11.77 -2.62
C ALA A 105 11.88 12.61 -3.09
N ARG A 106 12.66 12.11 -4.06
CA ARG A 106 13.81 12.83 -4.63
C ARG A 106 13.39 14.11 -5.35
N ALA A 107 12.28 14.07 -6.09
CA ALA A 107 11.75 15.21 -6.82
C ALA A 107 11.21 16.29 -5.88
N TRP A 108 10.63 15.91 -4.74
CA TRP A 108 10.08 16.84 -3.74
C TRP A 108 11.15 17.63 -2.99
N VAL A 109 12.33 17.04 -2.74
CA VAL A 109 13.44 17.73 -2.06
C VAL A 109 14.34 18.56 -2.99
N ASN A 110 14.10 18.54 -4.30
CA ASN A 110 14.76 19.40 -5.29
C ASN A 110 13.96 20.68 -5.50
#